data_AF-A0A8S2UF90-F1
#
_entry.id   AF-A0A8S2UF90-F1
#
_cell.length_a   1.000
_cell.length_b   1.000
_cell.length_c   1.000
_cell.angle_alpha   90.00
_cell.angle_beta   90.00
_cell.angle_gamma   90.00
#
_symmetry.space_group_name_H-M   'P 1'
#
loop_
_entity.id
_entity.type
_entity.pdbx_description
1 polymer ?
#
loop_
_entity_poly.entity_id
_entity_poly.type
_entity_poly.pdbx_seq_one_letter_code
_entity_poly.pdbx_strand_id
1 'polypeptide(L)' 'LAEGIRNIEDLIITTDSDLYRVLNLHYNRSNQIDVPISFRDVVQSTLREFSHAIQQQKDLEPSW' A
#
# COMPACT_ATOMS: atom_id res chain seq x y z
N LEU A 1 4.70 4.55 -16.37
CA LEU A 1 4.19 3.92 -15.14
C LEU A 1 3.41 2.68 -15.59
N ALA A 2 3.71 1.52 -14.99
CA ALA A 2 3.26 0.19 -15.43
C ALA A 2 1.74 0.15 -15.72
N GLU A 3 1.31 -0.72 -16.63
CA GLU A 3 -0.09 -0.87 -17.07
C GLU A 3 -1.04 -1.30 -15.94
N GLY A 4 -1.37 -0.40 -15.03
CA GLY A 4 -2.23 -0.67 -13.88
C GLY A 4 -2.83 0.60 -13.29
N ILE A 5 -4.07 0.45 -12.80
CA ILE A 5 -4.94 1.41 -12.10
C ILE A 5 -4.87 2.86 -12.65
N ARG A 6 -5.86 3.22 -13.48
CA ARG A 6 -5.96 4.57 -14.10
C ARG A 6 -6.37 5.65 -13.12
N ASN A 7 -7.14 5.30 -12.11
CA ASN A 7 -7.59 6.20 -11.06
C ASN A 7 -7.16 5.65 -9.70
N ILE A 8 -6.39 6.44 -8.96
CA ILE A 8 -5.85 6.07 -7.65
C ILE A 8 -6.95 5.74 -6.63
N GLU A 9 -8.15 6.29 -6.84
CA GLU A 9 -9.33 6.00 -6.05
C GLU A 9 -9.83 4.56 -6.18
N ASP A 10 -9.45 3.88 -7.26
CA ASP A 10 -9.77 2.48 -7.49
C ASP A 10 -8.76 1.54 -6.79
N LEU A 11 -7.69 2.07 -6.20
CA LEU A 11 -6.73 1.29 -5.41
C LEU A 11 -7.36 0.93 -4.07
N ILE A 12 -7.84 -0.31 -3.97
CA ILE A 12 -8.43 -0.87 -2.77
C ILE A 12 -7.56 -2.01 -2.28
N ILE A 13 -7.18 -1.97 -1.00
CA ILE A 13 -6.49 -3.07 -0.34
C ILE A 13 -7.53 -3.88 0.43
N THR A 14 -7.65 -5.15 0.07
CA THR A 14 -8.49 -6.15 0.73
C THR A 14 -7.63 -7.20 1.43
N THR A 15 -8.25 -8.07 2.23
CA THR A 15 -7.56 -9.21 2.84
C THR A 15 -7.02 -10.21 1.81
N ASP A 16 -7.63 -10.23 0.63
CA ASP A 16 -7.26 -11.13 -0.47
C ASP A 16 -6.21 -10.50 -1.41
N SER A 17 -5.83 -9.24 -1.16
CA SER A 17 -4.81 -8.55 -1.93
C SER A 17 -3.44 -9.20 -1.72
N ASP A 18 -2.74 -9.50 -2.81
CA ASP A 18 -1.40 -10.11 -2.74
C ASP A 18 -0.42 -9.28 -1.91
N LEU A 19 -0.52 -7.95 -1.98
CA LEU A 19 0.29 -7.07 -1.16
C LEU A 19 0.07 -7.30 0.34
N TYR A 20 -1.18 -7.44 0.78
CA TYR A 20 -1.52 -7.70 2.17
C TYR A 20 -0.91 -9.04 2.64
N ARG A 21 -1.01 -10.07 1.81
CA ARG A 21 -0.38 -11.38 2.05
C ARG A 21 1.14 -11.28 2.16
N VAL A 22 1.79 -10.54 1.26
CA VAL A 22 3.25 -10.35 1.27
C VAL A 22 3.70 -9.59 2.52
N LEU A 23 3.00 -8.51 2.89
CA LEU A 23 3.30 -7.75 4.10
C LEU A 23 3.18 -8.62 5.35
N ASN A 24 2.10 -9.40 5.47
CA ASN A 24 1.93 -10.29 6.61
C ASN A 24 3.00 -11.39 6.66
N LEU A 25 3.35 -12.00 5.52
CA LEU A 25 4.42 -13.01 5.47
C LEU A 25 5.79 -12.43 5.86
N HIS A 26 6.06 -11.18 5.45
CA HIS A 26 7.35 -10.53 5.69
C HIS A 26 7.51 -10.08 7.14
N TYR A 27 6.49 -9.42 7.71
CA TYR A 27 6.57 -8.80 9.04
C TYR A 27 5.93 -9.62 10.16
N ASN A 28 5.03 -10.56 9.84
CA ASN A 28 4.32 -11.41 10.79
C ASN A 28 4.47 -12.89 10.41
N ARG A 29 5.70 -13.32 10.09
CA ARG A 29 6.01 -14.65 9.55
C ARG A 29 5.45 -15.82 10.36
N SER A 30 5.42 -15.69 11.68
CA SER A 30 4.91 -16.72 12.60
C SER A 30 3.41 -16.60 12.89
N ASN A 31 2.71 -15.62 12.30
CA ASN A 31 1.30 -15.29 12.55
C ASN A 31 0.94 -15.21 14.05
N GLN A 32 1.84 -14.63 14.86
CA GLN A 32 1.64 -14.52 16.30
C GLN A 32 0.84 -13.28 16.69
N ILE A 33 0.67 -12.35 15.75
CA ILE A 33 -0.04 -11.10 15.96
C ILE A 33 -1.26 -11.10 15.04
N ASP A 34 -2.42 -10.76 15.59
CA ASP A 34 -3.60 -10.44 14.80
C ASP A 34 -3.42 -9.08 14.14
N VAL A 35 -3.53 -9.04 12.82
CA VAL A 35 -3.34 -7.79 12.06
C VAL A 35 -4.55 -6.88 12.30
N PRO A 36 -4.36 -5.65 12.84
CA PRO A 36 -5.46 -4.73 13.07
C PRO A 36 -6.14 -4.32 11.76
N ILE A 37 -7.45 -4.13 11.78
CA ILE A 37 -8.22 -3.65 10.61
C ILE A 37 -7.64 -2.32 10.10
N SER A 38 -7.24 -1.43 11.01
CA SER A 38 -6.64 -0.13 10.69
C SER A 38 -5.34 -0.23 9.91
N PHE A 39 -4.59 -1.34 10.01
CA PHE A 39 -3.37 -1.54 9.24
C PHE A 39 -3.66 -1.51 7.73
N ARG A 40 -4.77 -2.12 7.31
CA ARG A 40 -5.19 -2.13 5.91
C ARG A 40 -5.52 -0.73 5.39
N ASP A 41 -6.22 0.06 6.21
CA ASP A 41 -6.60 1.43 5.85
C ASP A 41 -5.35 2.33 5.70
N VAL A 42 -4.37 2.14 6.59
CA VAL A 42 -3.06 2.82 6.50
C VAL A 42 -2.32 2.38 5.24
N VAL A 43 -2.19 1.07 4.98
CA VAL A 43 -1.50 0.56 3.78
C VAL A 43 -2.12 1.12 2.50
N GLN A 44 -3.46 1.13 2.40
CA GLN A 44 -4.15 1.71 1.26
C GLN A 44 -3.85 3.20 1.10
N SER A 45 -3.99 3.96 2.19
CA SER A 45 -3.75 5.41 2.17
C SER A 45 -2.30 5.73 1.79
N THR A 46 -1.34 5.03 2.39
CA THR A 46 0.09 5.18 2.07
C THR A 46 0.37 4.89 0.59
N LEU A 47 -0.17 3.82 0.01
CA LEU A 47 0.06 3.54 -1.41
C LEU A 47 -0.52 4.62 -2.33
N ARG A 48 -1.66 5.19 -1.97
CA ARG A 48 -2.25 6.31 -2.71
C ARG A 48 -1.35 7.55 -2.64
N GLU A 49 -0.86 7.90 -1.47
CA GLU A 49 0.09 9.02 -1.32
C GLU A 49 1.39 8.78 -2.11
N PHE A 50 1.97 7.59 -2.00
CA PHE A 50 3.20 7.24 -2.74
C PHE A 50 2.97 7.28 -4.26
N SER A 51 1.88 6.70 -4.75
CA SER A 51 1.59 6.72 -6.17
C SER A 51 1.27 8.13 -6.66
N HIS A 52 0.64 8.99 -5.84
CA HIS A 52 0.43 10.40 -6.17
C HIS A 52 1.76 11.18 -6.23
N ALA A 53 2.62 10.99 -5.25
CA ALA A 53 3.94 11.61 -5.20
C ALA A 53 4.78 11.23 -6.43
N ILE A 54 4.84 9.94 -6.76
CA ILE A 54 5.60 9.43 -7.93
C ILE A 54 5.00 9.93 -9.24
N GLN A 55 3.67 9.93 -9.40
CA GLN A 55 3.01 10.46 -10.61
C GLN A 55 3.32 11.94 -10.84
N GLN A 56 3.52 12.70 -9.77
CA GLN A 56 3.84 14.13 -9.80
C GLN A 56 5.34 14.42 -9.72
N GLN A 57 6.20 13.40 -9.69
CA GLN A 57 7.65 13.53 -9.49
C GLN A 57 8.05 14.23 -8.17
N LYS A 58 7.15 14.24 -7.18
CA LYS A 58 7.42 14.77 -5.84
C LYS A 58 8.33 13.84 -5.04
N ASP A 59 8.42 12.57 -5.41
CA ASP A 59 9.36 11.59 -4.84
C ASP A 59 10.84 11.97 -5.05
N LEU A 60 11.13 12.95 -5.90
CA LEU A 60 12.47 13.52 -6.07
C LEU A 60 12.83 14.54 -4.97
N GLU A 61 11.86 15.01 -4.18
CA GLU A 61 12.08 15.94 -3.08
C GLU A 61 12.44 15.20 -1.79
N PRO A 62 13.39 15.66 -0.96
CA PRO A 62 13.77 14.98 0.27
C PRO A 62 12.66 14.85 1.33
N SER A 63 11.58 15.64 1.23
CA SER A 63 10.46 15.71 2.17
C SER A 63 9.17 15.07 1.65
N TRP A 64 9.29 14.19 0.65
CA TRP A 64 8.20 13.48 0.02
C TRP A 64 7.41 12.57 0.97
#